data_AF-A0A1J3E0J8-F1
#
_entry.id   AF-A0A1J3E0J8-F1
#
_cell.length_a   1.000
_cell.length_b   1.000
_cell.length_c   1.000
_cell.angle_alpha   90.00
_cell.angle_beta   90.00
_cell.angle_gamma   90.00
#
_symmetry.space_group_name_H-M   'P 1'
#
loop_
_entity.id
_entity.type
_entity.pdbx_description
1 polymer ?
#
loop_
_entity_poly.entity_id
_entity_poly.type
_entity_poly.pdbx_seq_one_letter_code
_entity_poly.pdbx_strand_id
1 'polypeptide(L)'
;SGTKPDNVTFIGLLTTCSHSGLVKEGCTIFESMVKDYGVPLEVDHVTCMIDMFGRSGHLAEAKDLATTYNSLVADACDISSWEAL
;
A
#
# COMPACT_ATOMS: atom_id res chain seq x y z
N SER A 1 24.22 -10.54 -8.50
CA SER A 1 23.98 -10.06 -7.12
C SER A 1 22.78 -9.14 -7.17
N GLY A 2 21.81 -9.35 -6.29
CA GLY A 2 20.69 -8.42 -6.12
C GLY A 2 20.29 -8.47 -4.66
N THR A 3 20.32 -7.33 -3.99
CA THR A 3 19.75 -7.20 -2.64
C THR A 3 18.25 -7.44 -2.74
N LYS A 4 17.66 -8.15 -1.78
CA LYS A 4 16.22 -8.38 -1.74
C LYS A 4 15.51 -7.01 -1.66
N PRO A 5 14.51 -6.75 -2.53
CA PRO A 5 13.70 -5.54 -2.43
C PRO A 5 13.08 -5.36 -1.04
N ASP A 6 13.06 -4.13 -0.56
CA ASP A 6 12.54 -3.71 0.74
C ASP A 6 11.46 -2.62 0.60
N ASN A 7 10.93 -2.12 1.72
CA ASN A 7 9.92 -1.05 1.74
C ASN A 7 10.32 0.13 0.84
N VAL A 8 11.56 0.62 0.97
CA VAL A 8 12.05 1.78 0.21
C VAL A 8 12.03 1.49 -1.29
N THR A 9 12.41 0.28 -1.68
CA THR A 9 12.37 -0.17 -3.08
C THR A 9 10.95 -0.10 -3.64
N PHE A 10 9.96 -0.63 -2.91
CA PHE A 10 8.57 -0.64 -3.36
C PHE A 10 7.92 0.75 -3.37
N ILE A 11 8.20 1.60 -2.38
CA ILE A 11 7.75 3.01 -2.38
C ILE A 11 8.24 3.72 -3.64
N GLY A 12 9.52 3.56 -4.00
CA GLY A 12 10.08 4.17 -5.21
C GLY A 12 9.40 3.69 -6.50
N LEU A 13 9.13 2.38 -6.61
CA LEU A 13 8.42 1.80 -7.74
C LEU A 13 6.99 2.34 -7.84
N LEU A 14 6.22 2.33 -6.74
CA LEU A 14 4.83 2.78 -6.71
C LEU A 14 4.71 4.29 -6.96
N THR A 15 5.64 5.09 -6.42
CA THR A 15 5.73 6.53 -6.71
C THR A 15 5.94 6.77 -8.20
N THR A 16 6.86 6.03 -8.81
CA THR A 16 7.13 6.13 -10.26
C THR A 16 5.90 5.77 -11.10
N CYS A 17 5.22 4.68 -10.76
CA CYS A 17 3.95 4.29 -11.40
C CYS A 17 2.89 5.38 -11.25
N SER A 18 2.81 6.02 -10.08
CA SER A 18 1.83 7.09 -9.82
C SER A 18 2.06 8.31 -10.69
N HIS A 19 3.31 8.73 -10.88
CA HIS A 19 3.64 9.87 -11.74
C HIS A 19 3.48 9.54 -13.23
N SER A 20 3.67 8.27 -13.60
CA SER A 20 3.61 7.81 -14.99
C SER A 20 2.21 7.38 -15.43
N GLY A 21 1.22 7.37 -14.54
CA GLY A 21 -0.14 6.89 -14.83
C GLY A 21 -0.22 5.37 -15.09
N LEU A 22 0.77 4.60 -14.61
CA LEU A 22 0.87 3.16 -14.83
C LEU A 22 0.08 2.39 -13.77
N VAL A 23 -1.24 2.54 -13.79
CA VAL A 23 -2.14 1.99 -12.76
C VAL A 23 -2.06 0.47 -12.66
N LYS A 24 -2.09 -0.22 -13.82
CA LYS A 24 -2.08 -1.68 -13.86
C LYS A 24 -0.77 -2.25 -13.29
N GLU A 25 0.36 -1.70 -13.70
CA GLU A 25 1.68 -2.07 -13.22
C GLU A 25 1.83 -1.77 -11.73
N GLY A 26 1.35 -0.61 -11.29
CA GLY A 26 1.32 -0.23 -9.87
C GLY A 26 0.57 -1.25 -9.01
N CYS A 27 -0.61 -1.70 -9.44
CA CYS A 27 -1.37 -2.74 -8.76
C CYS A 27 -0.60 -4.07 -8.70
N THR A 28 0.01 -4.51 -9.81
CA THR A 28 0.82 -5.74 -9.83
C THR A 28 2.02 -5.65 -8.90
N ILE A 29 2.72 -4.51 -8.87
CA ILE A 29 3.86 -4.27 -7.97
C ILE A 29 3.39 -4.32 -6.51
N PHE A 30 2.32 -3.61 -6.17
CA PHE A 30 1.76 -3.56 -4.83
C PHE A 30 1.35 -4.95 -4.32
N GLU A 31 0.73 -5.77 -5.18
CA GLU A 31 0.35 -7.13 -4.83
C GLU A 31 1.57 -8.06 -4.63
N SER A 32 2.57 -7.96 -5.52
CA SER A 32 3.79 -8.78 -5.45
C SER A 32 4.59 -8.51 -4.18
N MET A 33 4.58 -7.28 -3.66
CA MET A 33 5.29 -6.87 -2.46
C MET A 33 5.02 -7.82 -1.28
N VAL A 34 3.74 -8.11 -1.03
CA VAL A 34 3.33 -9.00 0.05
C VAL A 34 3.47 -10.46 -0.35
N LYS A 35 2.94 -10.83 -1.53
CA LYS A 35 2.82 -12.24 -1.94
C LYS A 35 4.16 -12.90 -2.27
N ASP A 36 5.03 -12.19 -2.97
CA ASP A 36 6.23 -12.74 -3.55
C ASP A 36 7.48 -12.34 -2.76
N TYR A 37 7.49 -11.12 -2.20
CA TYR A 37 8.65 -10.57 -1.49
C TYR A 37 8.49 -10.59 0.04
N GLY A 38 7.28 -10.80 0.57
CA GLY A 38 7.00 -10.84 2.01
C GLY A 38 7.28 -9.51 2.70
N VAL A 39 7.17 -8.41 1.96
CA VAL A 39 7.33 -7.04 2.48
C VAL A 39 5.97 -6.60 3.04
N PRO A 40 5.90 -6.19 4.32
CA PRO A 40 4.64 -5.85 4.96
C PRO A 40 4.04 -4.57 4.36
N LEU A 41 2.71 -4.49 4.39
CA LEU A 41 2.00 -3.28 3.99
C LEU A 41 2.23 -2.17 5.03
N GLU A 42 2.53 -0.96 4.56
CA GLU A 42 2.77 0.22 5.40
C GLU A 42 2.03 1.44 4.81
N VAL A 43 1.86 2.48 5.62
CA VAL A 43 1.09 3.69 5.25
C VAL A 43 1.65 4.36 4.00
N ASP A 44 2.97 4.35 3.81
CA ASP A 44 3.62 4.97 2.66
C ASP A 44 3.26 4.25 1.34
N HIS A 45 3.18 2.92 1.36
CA HIS A 45 2.75 2.13 0.20
C HIS A 45 1.30 2.45 -0.17
N VAL A 46 0.41 2.55 0.82
CA VAL A 46 -1.01 2.89 0.62
C VAL A 46 -1.16 4.31 0.09
N THR A 47 -0.39 5.25 0.62
CA THR A 47 -0.39 6.65 0.17
C THR A 47 -0.02 6.74 -1.30
N CYS A 48 1.01 6.01 -1.74
CA CYS A 48 1.39 5.94 -3.16
C CYS A 48 0.24 5.41 -4.03
N MET A 49 -0.47 4.36 -3.59
CA MET A 49 -1.60 3.80 -4.33
C MET A 49 -2.80 4.76 -4.40
N ILE A 50 -3.15 5.42 -3.30
CA ILE A 50 -4.23 6.43 -3.29
C ILE A 50 -3.90 7.57 -4.25
N ASP A 51 -2.66 8.04 -4.22
CA ASP A 51 -2.16 9.13 -5.05
C ASP A 51 -2.16 8.76 -6.55
N MET A 52 -1.76 7.52 -6.87
CA MET A 52 -1.87 6.94 -8.22
C MET A 52 -3.30 6.92 -8.73
N PHE A 53 -4.23 6.40 -7.93
CA PHE A 53 -5.64 6.30 -8.29
C PHE A 53 -6.28 7.69 -8.43
N GLY A 54 -5.99 8.60 -7.51
CA GLY A 54 -6.47 9.98 -7.54
C GLY A 54 -6.08 10.72 -8.82
N ARG A 55 -4.81 10.65 -9.21
CA ARG A 55 -4.33 11.27 -10.47
C ARG A 55 -4.91 10.65 -11.73
N SER A 56 -5.18 9.35 -11.70
CA SER A 56 -5.64 8.60 -12.85
C SER A 56 -7.18 8.60 -12.99
N GLY A 57 -7.90 9.25 -12.08
CA GLY A 57 -9.37 9.36 -12.09
C GLY A 57 -10.11 8.18 -11.44
N HIS A 58 -9.39 7.25 -10.82
CA HIS A 58 -9.91 6.07 -10.13
C HIS A 58 -10.34 6.39 -8.68
N LEU A 59 -11.23 7.37 -8.53
CA LEU A 59 -11.58 7.94 -7.21
C LEU A 59 -12.31 6.95 -6.30
N ALA A 60 -13.06 6.01 -6.87
CA ALA A 60 -13.75 4.97 -6.10
C ALA A 60 -12.72 4.03 -5.46
N GLU A 61 -11.77 3.55 -6.25
CA GLU A 61 -10.68 2.68 -5.82
C GLU A 61 -9.79 3.37 -4.77
N ALA A 62 -9.49 4.65 -4.95
CA ALA A 62 -8.76 5.45 -3.96
C ALA A 62 -9.48 5.50 -2.61
N LYS A 63 -10.80 5.74 -2.63
CA LYS A 63 -11.62 5.83 -1.41
C LYS A 63 -11.76 4.46 -0.72
N ASP A 64 -11.99 3.42 -1.50
CA ASP A 64 -12.13 2.06 -1.00
C ASP A 64 -10.84 1.62 -0.32
N LEU A 65 -9.69 1.84 -0.97
CA LEU A 65 -8.39 1.51 -0.39
C LEU A 65 -8.13 2.27 0.92
N ALA A 66 -8.39 3.58 0.96
CA ALA A 66 -8.23 4.40 2.16
C ALA A 66 -9.11 3.90 3.32
N THR A 67 -10.36 3.53 3.01
CA THR A 67 -11.32 3.04 3.99
C THR A 67 -10.91 1.68 4.52
N THR A 68 -10.56 0.73 3.64
CA THR A 68 -10.09 -0.60 4.00
C THR A 68 -8.84 -0.52 4.87
N TYR A 69 -7.86 0.30 4.50
CA TYR A 69 -6.64 0.46 5.30
C TYR A 69 -6.93 1.02 6.70
N ASN A 70 -7.77 2.05 6.80
CA ASN A 70 -8.15 2.62 8.09
C ASN A 70 -8.89 1.62 8.99
N SER A 71 -9.78 0.79 8.44
CA SER A 71 -10.44 -0.27 9.21
C SER A 71 -9.46 -1.31 9.73
N LEU A 72 -8.48 -1.73 8.92
CA LEU A 72 -7.44 -2.67 9.35
C LEU A 72 -6.57 -2.10 10.49
N VAL A 73 -6.25 -0.80 10.42
CA VAL A 73 -5.46 -0.13 11.47
C VAL A 73 -6.28 0.12 12.74
N ALA A 74 -7.58 0.41 12.61
CA ALA A 74 -8.48 0.57 13.75
C ALA A 74 -8.62 -0.73 14.56
N ASP A 75 -8.78 -1.87 13.86
CA ASP A 75 -8.87 -3.19 14.51
C ASP A 75 -7.57 -3.58 15.20
N ALA A 76 -6.41 -3.17 14.68
CA ALA A 76 -5.11 -3.42 15.32
C ALA A 76 -4.92 -2.62 16.63
N CYS A 77 -5.54 -1.43 16.73
CA CYS A 77 -5.46 -0.58 17.93
C CYS A 77 -6.31 -1.14 19.09
N ASP A 78 -7.41 -1.85 18.79
CA ASP A 78 -8.32 -2.42 19.79
C ASP A 78 -7.74 -3.63 20.55
N ILE A 79 -6.68 -4.26 20.01
CA ILE A 79 -5.99 -5.40 20.66
C ILE A 79 -5.18 -4.97 21.89
N SER A 80 -4.85 -3.68 22.01
CA SER A 80 -4.15 -3.14 23.20
C SER A 80 -5.02 -3.07 24.46
N SER A 81 -6.34 -3.31 24.34
CA SER A 81 -7.29 -3.16 25.46
C SER A 81 -7.56 -4.45 26.25
N TRP A 82 -7.03 -5.62 25.85
CA TRP A 82 -7.32 -6.91 26.49
C TRP A 82 -6.23 -7.45 27.44
N GLU A 83 -5.10 -6.77 27.61
CA GLU A 83 -4.07 -7.12 28.63
C GLU A 83 -4.21 -6.29 29.92
N ALA A 84 -5.44 -6.17 30.44
CA ALA A 84 -5.71 -5.55 31.74
C ALA A 84 -6.36 -6.53 32.74
N LEU A 85 -6.01 -7.81 32.67
CA LEU A 85 -6.31 -8.83 33.70
C LEU A 85 -5.02 -9.40 34.31
#